data_AF-A0A9E5QX09-F1
#
_entry.id   AF-A0A9E5QX09-F1
#
_cell.length_a   1.000
_cell.length_b   1.000
_cell.length_c   1.000
_cell.angle_alpha   90.00
_cell.angle_beta   90.00
_cell.angle_gamma   90.00
#
_symmetry.space_group_name_H-M   'P 1'
#
loop_
_entity.id
_entity.type
_entity.pdbx_description
1 polymer ?
#
loop_
_entity_poly.entity_id
_entity_poly.type
_entity_poly.pdbx_seq_one_letter_code
_entity_poly.pdbx_strand_id
1 'polypeptide(L)'
;MNIRVICINDKDRPNEVPTTRWIKEGNIYHIIQIDKLLAQGGIYGCKLSEINNDDLAPYQYFRLDRFAVPEDLIDEEEVLNKIDLREVEEILKEEKITSENIG
;
A
#
# COMPACT_ATOMS: atom_id res chain seq x y z
N MET A 1 10.92 8.34 7.22
CA MET A 1 9.48 8.18 6.93
C MET A 1 8.86 7.45 8.09
N ASN A 2 7.65 7.84 8.52
CA ASN A 2 6.90 7.16 9.57
C ASN A 2 5.41 7.41 9.31
N ILE A 3 4.75 6.48 8.60
CA ILE A 3 3.36 6.62 8.16
C ILE A 3 2.50 5.62 8.93
N ARG A 4 1.57 6.15 9.74
CA ARG A 4 0.60 5.33 10.48
C ARG A 4 -0.44 4.76 9.51
N VAL A 5 -0.66 3.46 9.58
CA VAL A 5 -1.60 2.71 8.74
C VAL A 5 -2.36 1.67 9.57
N ILE A 6 -3.52 1.22 9.09
CA ILE A 6 -4.26 0.09 9.63
C ILE A 6 -4.13 -1.11 8.69
N CYS A 7 -3.89 -2.30 9.24
CA CYS A 7 -3.92 -3.54 8.45
C CYS A 7 -5.36 -3.91 8.13
N ILE A 8 -5.66 -4.10 6.84
CA ILE A 8 -6.99 -4.47 6.32
C ILE A 8 -7.01 -5.88 5.71
N ASN A 9 -5.86 -6.53 5.59
CA ASN A 9 -5.76 -7.88 5.06
C ASN A 9 -4.51 -8.62 5.59
N ASP A 10 -4.72 -9.51 6.55
CA ASP A 10 -3.69 -10.40 7.10
C ASP A 10 -3.75 -11.84 6.53
N LYS A 11 -4.48 -12.06 5.44
CA LYS A 11 -4.65 -13.40 4.84
C LYS A 11 -3.40 -13.85 4.10
N ASP A 12 -3.33 -15.14 3.82
CA ASP A 12 -2.28 -15.78 2.99
C ASP A 12 -0.87 -15.58 3.55
N ARG A 13 -0.72 -15.75 4.87
CA ARG A 13 0.61 -15.84 5.52
C ARG A 13 1.38 -17.05 4.96
N PRO A 14 2.60 -16.87 4.43
CA PRO A 14 3.45 -18.00 4.06
C PRO A 14 3.79 -18.87 5.27
N ASN A 15 3.89 -20.19 5.07
CA ASN A 15 4.15 -21.13 6.18
C ASN A 15 5.51 -20.86 6.85
N GLU A 16 6.48 -20.34 6.11
CA GLU A 16 7.83 -20.02 6.59
C GLU A 16 7.89 -18.77 7.47
N VAL A 17 6.89 -17.89 7.41
CA VAL A 17 6.87 -16.64 8.19
C VAL A 17 6.22 -16.87 9.55
N PRO A 18 6.91 -16.71 10.70
CA PRO A 18 6.31 -16.93 12.01
C PRO A 18 5.06 -16.07 12.26
N THR A 19 4.05 -16.62 12.95
CA THR A 19 2.82 -15.88 13.30
C THR A 19 3.09 -14.64 14.15
N THR A 20 4.16 -14.64 14.93
CA THR A 20 4.62 -13.49 15.73
C THR A 20 5.21 -12.37 14.90
N ARG A 21 5.60 -12.65 13.65
CA ARG A 21 6.14 -11.68 12.68
C ARG A 21 5.20 -11.44 11.50
N TRP A 22 3.93 -11.81 11.68
CA TRP A 22 2.89 -11.54 10.72
C TRP A 22 1.99 -10.42 11.24
N ILE A 23 1.48 -9.63 10.32
CA ILE A 23 0.50 -8.58 10.61
C ILE A 23 -0.84 -9.18 11.03
N LYS A 24 -1.67 -8.36 11.67
CA LYS A 24 -3.02 -8.73 12.11
C LYS A 24 -4.01 -7.70 11.63
N GLU A 25 -5.11 -8.15 11.03
CA GLU A 25 -6.18 -7.28 10.56
C GLU A 25 -6.75 -6.44 11.72
N GLY A 26 -7.01 -5.15 11.47
CA GLY A 26 -7.48 -4.18 12.46
C GLY A 26 -6.39 -3.51 13.30
N ASN A 27 -5.15 -4.03 13.30
CA ASN A 27 -4.05 -3.42 14.06
C ASN A 27 -3.43 -2.22 13.32
N ILE A 28 -2.94 -1.26 14.11
CA ILE A 28 -2.18 -0.12 13.63
C ILE A 28 -0.69 -0.48 13.52
N TYR A 29 -0.07 -0.05 12.42
CA TYR A 29 1.36 -0.20 12.15
C TYR A 29 1.95 1.11 11.61
N HIS A 30 3.28 1.18 11.60
CA HIS A 30 4.01 2.34 11.08
C HIS A 30 4.96 1.94 9.96
N ILE A 31 4.67 2.40 8.75
CA ILE A 31 5.53 2.20 7.59
C ILE A 31 6.77 3.09 7.70
N ILE A 32 7.94 2.46 7.67
CA ILE A 32 9.24 3.14 7.74
C ILE A 32 9.98 3.16 6.41
N GLN A 33 9.62 2.26 5.48
CA GLN A 33 10.24 2.12 4.16
C GLN A 33 9.21 1.57 3.17
N ILE A 34 9.22 2.08 1.94
CA ILE A 34 8.43 1.59 0.80
C ILE A 34 9.40 1.39 -0.36
N ASP A 35 9.33 0.23 -1.00
CA ASP A 35 10.15 -0.11 -2.16
C ASP A 35 9.32 -0.73 -3.26
N LYS A 36 9.73 -0.46 -4.51
CA LYS A 36 9.19 -1.16 -5.68
C LYS A 36 9.94 -2.47 -5.88
N LEU A 37 9.25 -3.59 -5.70
CA LEU A 37 9.81 -4.93 -5.82
C LEU A 37 9.83 -5.36 -7.29
N LEU A 38 10.88 -4.95 -8.02
CA LEU A 38 11.03 -5.20 -9.46
C LEU A 38 10.99 -6.70 -9.81
N ALA A 39 11.58 -7.55 -8.97
CA ALA A 39 11.57 -9.00 -9.15
C ALA A 39 10.17 -9.63 -9.02
N GLN A 40 9.19 -8.91 -8.45
CA GLN A 40 7.81 -9.38 -8.23
C GLN A 40 6.83 -8.65 -9.16
N GLY A 41 7.25 -8.30 -10.37
CA GLY A 41 6.40 -7.60 -11.34
C GLY A 41 6.16 -6.12 -11.03
N GLY A 42 6.99 -5.52 -10.15
CA GLY A 42 6.92 -4.10 -9.83
C GLY A 42 5.88 -3.72 -8.77
N ILE A 43 5.44 -4.68 -7.95
CA ILE A 43 4.55 -4.46 -6.79
C ILE A 43 5.27 -3.61 -5.74
N TYR A 44 4.53 -2.75 -5.04
CA TYR A 44 5.05 -2.00 -3.91
C TYR A 44 4.99 -2.81 -2.61
N GLY A 45 6.13 -2.92 -1.94
CA GLY A 45 6.26 -3.51 -0.61
C GLY A 45 6.66 -2.46 0.43
N CYS A 46 6.42 -2.75 1.70
CA CYS A 46 6.79 -1.89 2.81
C CYS A 46 7.42 -2.67 3.98
N LYS A 47 8.20 -1.95 4.78
CA LYS A 47 8.67 -2.39 6.10
C LYS A 47 7.94 -1.63 7.20
N LEU A 48 7.72 -2.31 8.31
CA LEU A 48 7.02 -1.78 9.48
C LEU A 48 8.02 -1.58 10.63
N SER A 49 7.79 -0.58 11.47
CA SER A 49 8.63 -0.38 12.67
C SER A 49 8.45 -1.49 13.71
N GLU A 50 7.26 -2.10 13.75
CA GLU A 50 6.84 -3.07 14.76
C GLU A 50 7.33 -4.48 14.45
N ILE A 51 7.65 -4.76 13.19
CA ILE A 51 7.99 -6.11 12.71
C ILE A 51 9.25 -6.04 11.87
N ASN A 52 10.28 -6.77 12.31
CA ASN A 52 11.51 -6.96 11.55
C ASN A 52 11.53 -8.34 10.87
N ASN A 53 11.54 -8.32 9.52
CA ASN A 53 11.62 -9.50 8.66
C ASN A 53 12.88 -9.50 7.78
N ASP A 54 13.90 -8.70 8.10
CA ASP A 54 15.10 -8.53 7.26
C ASP A 54 15.86 -9.85 7.03
N ASP A 55 15.75 -10.79 7.98
CA ASP A 55 16.33 -12.13 7.96
C ASP A 55 15.47 -13.18 7.23
N LEU A 56 14.24 -12.84 6.81
CA LEU A 56 13.29 -13.78 6.23
C LEU A 56 13.22 -13.66 4.71
N ALA A 57 14.31 -13.91 3.96
CA ALA A 57 14.22 -13.95 2.50
C ALA A 57 13.32 -15.11 2.03
N PRO A 58 12.38 -14.90 1.07
CA PRO A 58 12.11 -13.67 0.30
C PRO A 58 11.02 -12.74 0.88
N TYR A 59 10.52 -13.00 2.09
CA TYR A 59 9.39 -12.34 2.76
C TYR A 59 9.77 -11.12 3.63
N GLN A 60 10.79 -10.38 3.21
CA GLN A 60 11.30 -9.22 3.97
C GLN A 60 10.34 -8.02 3.96
N TYR A 61 9.43 -7.97 2.98
CA TYR A 61 8.48 -6.87 2.79
C TYR A 61 7.04 -7.38 2.88
N PHE A 62 6.16 -6.55 3.44
CA PHE A 62 4.71 -6.73 3.31
C PHE A 62 4.23 -6.02 2.05
N ARG A 63 3.23 -6.57 1.36
CA ARG A 63 2.61 -5.85 0.24
C ARG A 63 1.86 -4.62 0.77
N LEU A 64 1.96 -3.51 0.05
CA LEU A 64 1.34 -2.26 0.45
C LEU A 64 -0.20 -2.32 0.45
N ASP A 65 -0.79 -3.16 -0.40
CA ASP A 65 -2.24 -3.40 -0.53
C ASP A 65 -2.89 -4.05 0.71
N ARG A 66 -2.09 -4.44 1.71
CA ARG A 66 -2.56 -4.98 2.99
C ARG A 66 -2.93 -3.90 4.01
N PHE A 67 -2.66 -2.64 3.68
CA PHE A 67 -2.81 -1.52 4.59
C PHE A 67 -3.67 -0.41 3.98
N ALA A 68 -4.39 0.29 4.85
CA ALA A 68 -5.09 1.52 4.54
C ALA A 68 -4.59 2.66 5.45
N VAL A 69 -4.76 3.91 5.01
CA VAL A 69 -4.53 5.07 5.87
C VAL A 69 -5.80 5.33 6.68
N PRO A 70 -5.73 5.34 8.03
CA PRO A 70 -6.85 5.72 8.88
C PRO A 70 -7.46 7.08 8.51
N GLU A 71 -8.80 7.17 8.55
CA GLU A 71 -9.53 8.41 8.23
C GLU A 71 -9.14 9.58 9.15
N ASP A 72 -8.80 9.31 10.41
CA ASP A 72 -8.37 10.34 11.38
C ASP A 72 -6.99 10.95 11.06
N LEU A 73 -6.27 10.40 10.08
CA LEU A 73 -5.02 10.97 9.55
C LEU A 73 -5.22 11.70 8.23
N ILE A 74 -6.40 11.58 7.61
CA ILE A 74 -6.73 12.27 6.39
C ILE A 74 -7.25 13.64 6.83
N ASP A 75 -6.35 14.62 6.87
CA ASP A 75 -6.78 16.02 6.76
C ASP A 75 -7.32 16.19 5.34
N GLU A 76 -8.64 16.16 5.20
CA GLU A 76 -9.34 16.25 3.91
C GLU A 76 -8.92 17.50 3.13
N GLU A 77 -8.67 18.63 3.82
CA GLU A 77 -8.19 19.85 3.18
C GLU A 77 -6.74 19.68 2.68
N GLU A 78 -5.86 19.01 3.42
CA GLU A 78 -4.48 18.77 2.99
C GLU A 78 -4.39 17.80 1.80
N VAL A 79 -5.24 16.76 1.77
CA VAL A 79 -5.28 15.78 0.67
C VAL A 79 -5.84 16.40 -0.60
N LEU A 80 -6.94 17.15 -0.52
CA LEU A 80 -7.53 17.83 -1.67
C LEU A 80 -6.59 18.89 -2.27
N ASN A 81 -5.78 19.56 -1.45
CA ASN A 81 -4.81 20.54 -1.92
C ASN A 81 -3.56 19.93 -2.61
N LYS A 82 -3.27 18.64 -2.39
CA LYS A 82 -2.11 17.95 -2.99
C LYS A 82 -2.44 17.19 -4.27
N ILE A 83 -3.73 16.90 -4.51
CA ILE A 83 -4.16 16.28 -5.76
C ILE A 83 -4.24 17.39 -6.81
N ASP A 84 -3.30 17.40 -7.75
CA ASP A 84 -3.43 18.23 -8.95
C ASP A 84 -4.56 17.63 -9.80
N LEU A 85 -5.76 18.19 -9.67
CA LEU A 85 -6.96 17.75 -10.37
C LEU A 85 -6.79 17.71 -11.90
N ARG A 86 -5.77 18.39 -12.45
CA ARG A 86 -5.43 18.33 -13.88
C ARG A 86 -4.99 16.93 -14.33
N GLU A 87 -4.22 16.20 -13.51
CA GLU A 87 -3.81 14.83 -13.85
C GLU A 87 -5.01 13.87 -13.82
N VAL A 88 -5.95 14.07 -12.89
CA VAL A 88 -7.19 13.28 -12.78
C VAL A 88 -8.10 13.53 -13.99
N GLU A 89 -8.20 14.78 -14.46
CA GLU A 89 -8.97 15.14 -15.65
C GLU A 89 -8.43 14.52 -16.94
N GLU A 90 -7.10 14.35 -17.07
CA GLU A 90 -6.49 13.71 -18.24
C GLU A 90 -6.82 12.21 -18.28
N ILE A 91 -6.71 11.51 -17.15
CA ILE A 91 -7.07 10.08 -17.05
C ILE A 91 -8.56 9.85 -17.39
N LEU A 92 -9.45 10.71 -16.90
CA LEU A 92 -10.89 10.61 -17.18
C LEU A 92 -11.25 10.89 -18.64
N LYS A 93 -10.43 11.68 -19.36
CA LYS A 93 -10.61 11.91 -20.80
C LYS A 93 -10.15 10.69 -21.60
N GLU A 94 -9.04 10.06 -21.21
CA GLU A 94 -8.52 8.87 -21.90
C GLU A 94 -9.49 7.68 -21.84
N GLU A 95 -10.13 7.43 -20.71
CA GLU A 95 -11.13 6.34 -20.58
C GLU A 95 -12.39 6.57 -21.42
N LYS A 96 -12.86 7.83 -21.53
CA LYS A 96 -14.01 8.16 -22.39
C LYS A 96 -13.72 7.89 -23.87
N ILE A 97 -12.53 8.26 -24.33
CA ILE A 97 -12.10 8.06 -25.73
C ILE A 97 -11.92 6.57 -26.07
N THR A 98 -11.54 5.73 -25.09
CA THR A 98 -11.44 4.28 -25.31
C THR A 98 -12.80 3.59 -25.35
N SER A 99 -13.80 4.09 -24.62
CA SER A 99 -15.16 3.53 -24.63
C SER A 99 -16.01 3.89 -25.86
N GLU A 100 -15.62 4.93 -26.62
CA GLU A 100 -16.36 5.41 -27.80
C GLU A 100 -15.91 4.78 -29.15
N ASN A 101 -14.88 3.93 -29.17
CA ASN A 101 -14.36 3.28 -30.39
C ASN A 101 -14.67 1.77 -30.50
N ILE A 102 -15.86 1.37 -30.07
CA ILE A 102 -16.46 0.07 -30.40
C ILE A 102 -17.88 0.32 -30.90
N GLY A 103 -17.96 0.76 -32.15
CA GLY A 103 -19.18 0.94 -32.93
C GLY A 103 -18.89 0.76 -34.41
#